data_AF-A0A0P6YVX3-F1
#
_entry.id   AF-A0A0P6YVX3-F1
#
_cell.length_a   1.000
_cell.length_b   1.000
_cell.length_c   1.000
_cell.angle_alpha   90.00
_cell.angle_beta   90.00
_cell.angle_gamma   90.00
#
_symmetry.space_group_name_H-M   'P 1'
#
loop_
_entity.id
_entity.type
_entity.pdbx_description
1 polymer ?
#
loop_
_entity_poly.entity_id
_entity_poly.type
_entity_poly.pdbx_seq_one_letter_code
_entity_poly.pdbx_strand_id
1 'polypeptide(L)'
;MTDVEAFAQILNFAAGFGTDTQAWADDITAVILGTAGPWTLITALPVKFREWRGGPRLPEFGDTGFHEAYQDGHNQIYHWWAYVNTAIQGGWVGAILVGIPANDIHEFVDFTESLKPPKERGASWQDYALSYNGLAFGLALYEGIITPDTAADAARRALITDLRDPVTRWLASTGNSWLPPNVVGAGLDRLLGR
;
A
#
# COMPACT_ATOMS: atom_id res chain seq x y z
N MET A 1 -8.98 19.72 2.00
CA MET A 1 -8.76 18.45 1.27
C MET A 1 -7.81 17.64 2.12
N THR A 2 -8.09 16.36 2.38
CA THR A 2 -7.20 15.47 3.15
C THR A 2 -6.15 14.85 2.22
N ASP A 3 -5.06 14.32 2.78
CA ASP A 3 -4.00 13.64 2.02
C ASP A 3 -4.54 12.39 1.31
N VAL A 4 -5.38 11.60 1.98
CA VAL A 4 -6.08 10.47 1.37
C VAL A 4 -6.92 10.89 0.16
N GLU A 5 -7.59 12.05 0.24
CA GLU A 5 -8.43 12.55 -0.86
C GLU A 5 -7.58 13.07 -2.02
N ALA A 6 -6.48 13.77 -1.74
CA ALA A 6 -5.53 14.22 -2.75
C ALA A 6 -4.93 13.02 -3.51
N PHE A 7 -4.57 11.96 -2.77
CA PHE A 7 -4.05 10.74 -3.36
C PHE A 7 -5.10 9.98 -4.18
N ALA A 8 -6.33 9.85 -3.68
CA ALA A 8 -7.42 9.25 -4.45
C ALA A 8 -7.68 10.00 -5.77
N GLN A 9 -7.50 11.33 -5.80
CA GLN A 9 -7.59 12.11 -7.04
C GLN A 9 -6.45 11.81 -8.01
N ILE A 10 -5.23 11.56 -7.53
CA ILE A 10 -4.11 11.11 -8.36
C ILE A 10 -4.44 9.76 -9.00
N LEU A 11 -4.95 8.80 -8.22
CA LEU A 11 -5.34 7.48 -8.73
C LEU A 11 -6.40 7.59 -9.84
N ASN A 12 -7.45 8.37 -9.61
CA ASN A 12 -8.51 8.61 -10.60
C ASN A 12 -8.00 9.32 -11.85
N PHE A 13 -7.13 10.32 -11.68
CA PHE A 13 -6.54 11.02 -12.81
C PHE A 13 -5.69 10.07 -13.66
N ALA A 14 -4.87 9.25 -13.02
CA ALA A 14 -4.03 8.26 -13.69
C ALA A 14 -4.85 7.16 -14.41
N ALA A 15 -5.99 6.75 -13.84
CA ALA A 15 -6.88 5.78 -14.48
C ALA A 15 -7.41 6.25 -15.85
N GLY A 16 -7.58 7.57 -16.03
CA GLY A 16 -8.06 8.17 -17.28
C GLY A 16 -7.16 7.97 -18.50
N PHE A 17 -5.90 7.51 -18.32
CA PHE A 17 -4.98 7.25 -19.43
C PHE A 17 -5.16 5.86 -20.06
N GLY A 18 -5.96 4.96 -19.48
CA GLY A 18 -6.29 3.66 -20.06
C GLY A 18 -5.11 2.70 -20.22
N THR A 19 -4.09 2.83 -19.38
CA THR A 19 -2.95 1.90 -19.31
C THR A 19 -3.34 0.62 -18.57
N ASP A 20 -2.58 -0.46 -18.76
CA ASP A 20 -2.75 -1.66 -17.93
C ASP A 20 -2.38 -1.37 -16.46
N THR A 21 -2.85 -2.21 -15.54
CA THR A 21 -2.67 -2.00 -14.09
C THR A 21 -1.21 -1.85 -13.67
N GLN A 22 -0.27 -2.56 -14.30
CA GLN A 22 1.13 -2.51 -13.92
C GLN A 22 1.76 -1.19 -14.39
N ALA A 23 1.53 -0.80 -15.64
CA ALA A 23 2.00 0.48 -16.16
C ALA A 23 1.38 1.67 -15.40
N TRP A 24 0.07 1.62 -15.14
CA TRP A 24 -0.65 2.60 -14.32
C TRP A 24 -0.02 2.76 -12.93
N ALA A 25 0.29 1.64 -12.27
CA ALA A 25 0.90 1.66 -10.94
C ALA A 25 2.33 2.22 -10.98
N ASP A 26 3.13 1.84 -11.98
CA ASP A 26 4.50 2.36 -12.13
C ASP A 26 4.53 3.87 -12.38
N ASP A 27 3.59 4.42 -13.17
CA ASP A 27 3.48 5.87 -13.40
C ASP A 27 3.18 6.62 -12.09
N ILE A 28 2.23 6.14 -11.29
CA ILE A 28 1.92 6.72 -9.97
C ILE A 28 3.13 6.59 -9.03
N THR A 29 3.79 5.43 -9.05
CA THR A 29 4.95 5.16 -8.20
C THR A 29 6.11 6.10 -8.53
N ALA A 30 6.35 6.37 -9.81
CA ALA A 30 7.39 7.31 -10.24
C ALA A 30 7.12 8.73 -9.70
N VAL A 31 5.85 9.15 -9.63
CA VAL A 31 5.45 10.45 -9.08
C VAL A 31 5.63 10.52 -7.56
N ILE A 32 5.21 9.47 -6.84
CA ILE A 32 5.16 9.46 -5.37
C ILE A 32 6.52 9.12 -4.74
N LEU A 33 7.23 8.16 -5.33
CA LEU A 33 8.45 7.55 -4.77
C LEU A 33 9.71 7.87 -5.57
N GLY A 34 9.60 8.45 -6.78
CA GLY A 34 10.75 8.70 -7.65
C GLY A 34 11.40 7.43 -8.22
N THR A 35 10.71 6.28 -8.14
CA THR A 35 11.14 4.97 -8.63
C THR A 35 9.92 4.14 -9.04
N ALA A 36 10.14 2.97 -9.64
CA ALA A 36 9.07 2.08 -10.12
C ALA A 36 9.58 0.63 -10.25
N GLY A 37 8.67 -0.31 -10.49
CA GLY A 37 8.97 -1.73 -10.76
C GLY A 37 8.87 -2.67 -9.53
N PRO A 38 9.23 -3.96 -9.72
CA PRO A 38 8.95 -5.03 -8.75
C PRO A 38 9.67 -4.90 -7.41
N TRP A 39 10.73 -4.11 -7.35
CA TRP A 39 11.55 -3.90 -6.17
C TRP A 39 11.37 -2.51 -5.56
N THR A 40 10.24 -1.84 -5.85
CA THR A 40 9.95 -0.47 -5.42
C THR A 40 10.25 -0.23 -3.94
N LEU A 41 9.85 -1.14 -3.06
CA LEU A 41 10.13 -1.04 -1.62
C LEU A 41 11.63 -0.87 -1.30
N ILE A 42 12.50 -1.56 -2.04
CA ILE A 42 13.96 -1.49 -1.88
C ILE A 42 14.52 -0.26 -2.60
N THR A 43 14.04 0.03 -3.81
CA THR A 43 14.60 1.10 -4.65
C THR A 43 14.15 2.50 -4.22
N ALA A 44 13.09 2.61 -3.42
CA ALA A 44 12.63 3.87 -2.85
C ALA A 44 13.55 4.36 -1.72
N LEU A 45 14.23 3.46 -0.99
CA LEU A 45 15.14 3.81 0.10
C LEU A 45 16.27 4.78 -0.34
N PRO A 46 17.06 4.50 -1.40
CA PRO A 46 18.04 5.45 -1.91
C PRO A 46 17.46 6.82 -2.29
N VAL A 47 16.20 6.88 -2.76
CA VAL A 47 15.55 8.14 -3.12
C VAL A 47 15.33 9.00 -1.88
N LYS A 48 14.82 8.41 -0.79
CA LYS A 48 14.67 9.12 0.50
C LYS A 48 16.00 9.55 1.10
N PHE A 49 17.04 8.72 1.01
CA PHE A 49 18.39 9.12 1.45
C PHE A 49 18.92 10.32 0.67
N ARG A 50 18.63 10.40 -0.64
CA ARG A 50 19.02 11.55 -1.46
C ARG A 50 18.27 12.82 -1.03
N GLU A 51 16.97 12.71 -0.76
CA GLU A 51 16.15 13.82 -0.24
C GLU A 51 16.71 14.36 1.09
N TRP A 52 17.04 13.47 2.04
CA TRP A 52 17.65 13.84 3.33
C TRP A 52 19.00 14.54 3.19
N ARG A 53 19.73 14.31 2.09
CA ARG A 53 21.00 14.97 1.77
C ARG A 53 20.83 16.26 0.95
N GLY A 54 19.61 16.80 0.87
CA GLY A 54 19.32 18.05 0.14
C GLY A 54 19.01 17.85 -1.34
N GLY A 55 18.64 16.64 -1.75
CA GLY A 55 18.11 16.37 -3.08
C GLY A 55 16.71 16.96 -3.32
N PRO A 56 16.15 16.77 -4.53
CA PRO A 56 14.77 17.16 -4.82
C PRO A 56 13.80 16.51 -3.83
N ARG A 57 12.86 17.31 -3.30
CA ARG A 57 11.81 16.79 -2.43
C ARG A 57 10.72 16.14 -3.27
N LEU A 58 10.29 14.97 -2.81
CA LEU A 58 9.10 14.32 -3.35
C LEU A 58 7.84 14.95 -2.74
N PRO A 59 6.64 14.71 -3.31
CA PRO A 59 5.41 15.11 -2.66
C PRO A 59 5.36 14.60 -1.21
N GLU A 60 5.25 15.53 -0.26
CA GLU A 60 5.00 15.21 1.13
C GLU A 60 3.49 15.09 1.32
N PHE A 61 3.01 13.87 1.46
CA PHE A 61 1.68 13.61 2.00
C PHE A 61 1.83 13.50 3.51
N GLY A 62 0.96 14.16 4.27
CA GLY A 62 0.83 13.88 5.69
C GLY A 62 0.05 12.60 5.92
N ASP A 63 -0.58 12.51 7.09
CA ASP A 63 -1.49 11.44 7.48
C ASP A 63 -2.94 11.93 7.60
N THR A 64 -3.27 13.11 7.04
CA THR A 64 -4.62 13.65 7.17
C THR A 64 -5.63 12.79 6.41
N GLY A 65 -6.71 12.43 7.09
CA GLY A 65 -7.78 11.58 6.55
C GLY A 65 -7.52 10.07 6.65
N PHE A 66 -6.33 9.64 7.09
CA PHE A 66 -6.10 8.24 7.45
C PHE A 66 -6.91 7.86 8.69
N HIS A 67 -7.17 6.57 8.87
CA HIS A 67 -7.64 6.05 10.15
C HIS A 67 -6.62 6.35 11.27
N GLU A 68 -7.06 6.60 12.50
CA GLU A 68 -6.18 6.88 13.66
C GLU A 68 -5.12 5.80 13.90
N ALA A 69 -5.40 4.56 13.49
CA ALA A 69 -4.49 3.41 13.56
C ALA A 69 -3.35 3.44 12.51
N TYR A 70 -3.40 4.38 11.57
CA TYR A 70 -2.38 4.60 10.55
C TYR A 70 -1.78 6.01 10.65
N GLN A 71 -2.18 6.80 11.64
CA GLN A 71 -1.67 8.17 11.84
C GLN A 71 -0.49 8.15 12.82
N ASP A 72 0.65 8.65 12.38
CA ASP A 72 1.88 8.76 13.16
C ASP A 72 2.62 10.10 12.97
N GLY A 73 2.08 11.02 12.17
CA GLY A 73 2.71 12.29 11.81
C GLY A 73 3.76 12.23 10.70
N HIS A 74 3.88 11.10 9.98
CA HIS A 74 4.81 10.89 8.88
C HIS A 74 4.09 10.72 7.51
N ASN A 75 4.87 10.47 6.46
CA ASN A 75 4.37 10.35 5.09
C ASN A 75 3.83 8.93 4.82
N GLN A 76 2.59 8.73 5.21
CA GLN A 76 1.94 7.42 5.20
C GLN A 76 1.62 6.90 3.79
N ILE A 77 1.37 7.81 2.83
CA ILE A 77 1.16 7.42 1.42
C ILE A 77 2.46 6.88 0.81
N TYR A 78 3.58 7.54 1.10
CA TYR A 78 4.89 7.05 0.65
C TYR A 78 5.15 5.62 1.15
N HIS A 79 4.86 5.38 2.43
CA HIS A 79 5.07 4.07 3.06
C HIS A 79 4.13 3.02 2.45
N TRP A 80 2.82 3.27 2.48
CA TRP A 80 1.79 2.36 1.96
C TRP A 80 1.99 2.01 0.48
N TRP A 81 2.24 3.02 -0.37
CA TRP A 81 2.29 2.82 -1.82
C TRP A 81 3.50 1.98 -2.26
N ALA A 82 4.62 2.05 -1.53
CA ALA A 82 5.79 1.24 -1.83
C ALA A 82 5.48 -0.27 -1.73
N TYR A 83 4.68 -0.68 -0.73
CA TYR A 83 4.19 -2.05 -0.61
C TYR A 83 3.17 -2.39 -1.69
N VAL A 84 2.24 -1.47 -1.99
CA VAL A 84 1.25 -1.63 -3.07
C VAL A 84 1.95 -1.94 -4.40
N ASN A 85 2.90 -1.11 -4.84
CA ASN A 85 3.54 -1.33 -6.14
C ASN A 85 4.40 -2.59 -6.15
N THR A 86 5.12 -2.90 -5.07
CA THR A 86 5.87 -4.16 -4.98
C THR A 86 4.96 -5.39 -5.17
N ALA A 87 3.76 -5.38 -4.59
CA ALA A 87 2.78 -6.45 -4.79
C ALA A 87 2.15 -6.46 -6.19
N ILE A 88 1.83 -5.29 -6.78
CA ILE A 88 1.28 -5.21 -8.15
C ILE A 88 2.27 -5.76 -9.18
N GLN A 89 3.54 -5.40 -9.04
CA GLN A 89 4.58 -5.74 -10.02
C GLN A 89 5.11 -7.16 -9.83
N GLY A 90 5.23 -7.62 -8.58
CA GLY A 90 5.76 -8.95 -8.26
C GLY A 90 4.71 -10.02 -7.97
N GLY A 91 3.42 -9.66 -7.89
CA GLY A 91 2.36 -10.53 -7.43
C GLY A 91 2.65 -11.14 -6.05
N TRP A 92 2.24 -12.39 -5.86
CA TRP A 92 2.53 -13.17 -4.65
C TRP A 92 4.03 -13.34 -4.37
N VAL A 93 4.87 -13.38 -5.42
CA VAL A 93 6.33 -13.48 -5.26
C VAL A 93 6.88 -12.18 -4.67
N GLY A 94 6.46 -11.03 -5.18
CA GLY A 94 6.82 -9.71 -4.63
C GLY A 94 6.32 -9.55 -3.21
N ALA A 95 5.07 -9.92 -2.93
CA ALA A 95 4.50 -9.82 -1.60
C ALA A 95 5.23 -10.71 -0.56
N ILE A 96 5.48 -11.98 -0.88
CA ILE A 96 6.06 -12.95 0.07
C ILE A 96 7.58 -12.78 0.21
N LEU A 97 8.31 -12.53 -0.87
CA LEU A 97 9.78 -12.47 -0.83
C LEU A 97 10.33 -11.08 -0.51
N VAL A 98 9.52 -10.04 -0.71
CA VAL A 98 9.97 -8.64 -0.55
C VAL A 98 9.13 -7.93 0.49
N GLY A 99 7.81 -7.91 0.29
CA GLY A 99 6.87 -7.20 1.15
C GLY A 99 6.94 -7.63 2.60
N ILE A 100 6.61 -8.89 2.89
CA ILE A 100 6.57 -9.41 4.27
C ILE A 100 7.95 -9.30 4.95
N PRO A 101 9.05 -9.78 4.36
CA PRO A 101 10.35 -9.72 5.04
C PRO A 101 10.82 -8.29 5.29
N ALA A 102 10.54 -7.36 4.39
CA ALA A 102 10.93 -5.97 4.59
C ALA A 102 10.08 -5.29 5.67
N ASN A 103 8.80 -5.65 5.80
CA ASN A 103 7.96 -5.17 6.90
C ASN A 103 8.45 -5.72 8.26
N ASP A 104 8.78 -7.01 8.32
CA ASP A 104 9.34 -7.64 9.52
C ASP A 104 10.72 -7.04 9.90
N ILE A 105 11.56 -6.74 8.90
CA ILE A 105 12.84 -6.06 9.11
C ILE A 105 12.62 -4.62 9.56
N HIS A 106 11.65 -3.91 8.98
CA HIS A 106 11.30 -2.54 9.38
C HIS A 106 10.92 -2.51 10.87
N GLU A 107 10.04 -3.41 11.31
CA GLU A 107 9.69 -3.55 12.72
C GLU A 107 10.87 -3.96 13.60
N PHE A 108 11.72 -4.89 13.16
CA PHE A 108 12.89 -5.29 13.94
C PHE A 108 13.88 -4.14 14.10
N VAL A 109 14.14 -3.38 13.03
CA VAL A 109 15.02 -2.21 13.06
C VAL A 109 14.42 -1.16 13.98
N ASP A 110 13.13 -0.82 13.86
CA ASP A 110 12.45 0.12 14.73
C ASP A 110 12.43 -0.34 16.20
N PHE A 111 12.28 -1.64 16.45
CA PHE A 111 12.42 -2.24 17.77
C PHE A 111 13.83 -2.07 18.31
N THR A 112 14.88 -2.22 17.50
CA THR A 112 16.26 -1.92 17.93
C THR A 112 16.52 -0.42 18.10
N GLU A 113 15.78 0.42 17.37
CA GLU A 113 15.73 1.87 17.57
C GLU A 113 14.92 2.30 18.80
N SER A 114 14.31 1.38 19.56
CA SER A 114 13.66 1.66 20.85
C SER A 114 14.62 2.26 21.93
N LEU A 115 15.92 2.33 21.64
CA LEU A 115 16.93 3.14 22.36
C LEU A 115 16.82 4.66 22.09
N LYS A 116 16.04 5.10 21.10
CA LYS A 116 15.76 6.52 20.77
C LYS A 116 14.71 7.13 21.72
N PRO A 117 14.68 8.47 21.84
CA PRO A 117 13.71 9.18 22.68
C PRO A 117 12.25 8.81 22.34
N PRO A 118 11.31 8.81 23.31
CA PRO A 118 9.92 8.38 23.11
C PRO A 118 9.13 9.07 22.00
N LYS A 119 9.58 10.26 21.55
CA LYS A 119 8.96 11.03 20.46
C LYS A 119 9.53 10.71 19.07
N GLU A 120 10.60 9.91 19.03
CA GLU A 120 11.30 9.43 17.82
C GLU A 120 11.18 7.91 17.68
N ARG A 121 10.46 7.26 18.60
CA ARG A 121 10.05 5.87 18.43
C ARG A 121 8.96 5.87 17.36
N GLY A 122 9.40 5.69 16.11
CA GLY A 122 8.53 5.46 14.97
C GLY A 122 7.49 4.41 15.34
N ALA A 123 6.26 4.71 14.96
CA ALA A 123 5.05 4.05 15.38
C ALA A 123 4.94 2.66 14.73
N SER A 124 5.78 1.72 15.20
CA SER A 124 6.04 0.43 14.53
C SER A 124 4.78 -0.32 14.16
N TRP A 125 3.75 -0.25 15.01
CA TRP A 125 2.49 -0.93 14.74
C TRP A 125 1.63 -0.25 13.66
N GLN A 126 1.60 1.09 13.62
CA GLN A 126 0.85 1.84 12.62
C GLN A 126 1.43 1.60 11.23
N ASP A 127 2.76 1.70 11.10
CA ASP A 127 3.49 1.44 9.85
C ASP A 127 3.38 -0.03 9.43
N TYR A 128 3.48 -0.97 10.38
CA TYR A 128 3.28 -2.39 10.12
C TYR A 128 1.87 -2.70 9.60
N ALA A 129 0.84 -2.20 10.29
CA ALA A 129 -0.55 -2.43 9.90
C ALA A 129 -0.84 -1.79 8.54
N LEU A 130 -0.28 -0.62 8.26
CA LEU A 130 -0.41 0.03 6.98
C LEU A 130 0.32 -0.72 5.87
N SER A 131 1.51 -1.26 6.14
CA SER A 131 2.27 -2.09 5.18
C SER A 131 1.50 -3.32 4.73
N TYR A 132 0.88 -4.06 5.66
CA TYR A 132 0.02 -5.20 5.32
C TYR A 132 -1.22 -4.78 4.53
N ASN A 133 -1.82 -3.65 4.88
CA ASN A 133 -2.92 -3.07 4.10
C ASN A 133 -2.47 -2.78 2.66
N GLY A 134 -1.28 -2.20 2.48
CA GLY A 134 -0.70 -1.92 1.16
C GLY A 134 -0.43 -3.18 0.35
N LEU A 135 0.16 -4.22 0.96
CA LEU A 135 0.37 -5.51 0.29
C LEU A 135 -0.94 -6.15 -0.17
N ALA A 136 -1.95 -6.17 0.71
CA ALA A 136 -3.27 -6.70 0.38
C ALA A 136 -3.93 -5.93 -0.78
N PHE A 137 -3.84 -4.60 -0.75
CA PHE A 137 -4.37 -3.74 -1.80
C PHE A 137 -3.66 -3.97 -3.14
N GLY A 138 -2.32 -4.09 -3.13
CA GLY A 138 -1.54 -4.36 -4.33
C GLY A 138 -1.81 -5.75 -4.91
N LEU A 139 -2.01 -6.78 -4.08
CA LEU A 139 -2.42 -8.11 -4.54
C LEU A 139 -3.83 -8.10 -5.15
N ALA A 140 -4.77 -7.35 -4.56
CA ALA A 140 -6.11 -7.21 -5.14
C ALA A 140 -6.08 -6.51 -6.51
N LEU A 141 -5.17 -5.57 -6.73
CA LEU A 141 -4.90 -4.96 -8.04
C LEU A 141 -4.25 -5.96 -9.01
N TYR A 142 -3.25 -6.72 -8.56
CA TYR A 142 -2.58 -7.77 -9.35
C TYR A 142 -3.56 -8.86 -9.84
N GLU A 143 -4.50 -9.26 -8.97
CA GLU A 143 -5.51 -10.27 -9.29
C GLU A 143 -6.70 -9.71 -10.09
N GLY A 144 -6.74 -8.39 -10.31
CA GLY A 144 -7.83 -7.71 -11.03
C GLY A 144 -9.14 -7.60 -10.24
N ILE A 145 -9.10 -7.81 -8.92
CA ILE A 145 -10.24 -7.58 -8.01
C ILE A 145 -10.50 -6.07 -7.89
N ILE A 146 -9.42 -5.30 -7.79
CA ILE A 146 -9.42 -3.84 -7.94
C ILE A 146 -8.85 -3.54 -9.32
N THR A 147 -9.41 -2.55 -9.99
CA THR A 147 -8.95 -2.02 -11.28
C THR A 147 -8.52 -0.56 -11.13
N PRO A 148 -7.73 0.01 -12.07
CA PRO A 148 -7.41 1.44 -12.06
C PRO A 148 -8.65 2.34 -11.86
N ASP A 149 -9.76 2.03 -12.54
CA ASP A 149 -11.03 2.79 -12.45
C ASP A 149 -11.69 2.74 -11.06
N THR A 150 -11.42 1.69 -10.28
CA THR A 150 -12.01 1.49 -8.95
C THR A 150 -11.02 1.75 -7.81
N ALA A 151 -9.75 1.97 -8.15
CA ALA A 151 -8.65 2.06 -7.19
C ALA A 151 -8.80 3.25 -6.24
N ALA A 152 -9.29 4.40 -6.70
CA ALA A 152 -9.45 5.57 -5.84
C ALA A 152 -10.46 5.34 -4.71
N ASP A 153 -11.63 4.80 -5.03
CA ASP A 153 -12.66 4.50 -4.03
C ASP A 153 -12.24 3.36 -3.11
N ALA A 154 -11.53 2.37 -3.64
CA ALA A 154 -10.96 1.31 -2.84
C ALA A 154 -9.89 1.84 -1.87
N ALA A 155 -8.99 2.74 -2.34
CA ALA A 155 -7.95 3.34 -1.52
C ALA A 155 -8.54 4.20 -0.40
N ARG A 156 -9.56 5.02 -0.69
CA ARG A 156 -10.29 5.75 0.36
C ARG A 156 -10.76 4.79 1.45
N ARG A 157 -11.45 3.71 1.10
CA ARG A 157 -11.93 2.72 2.08
C ARG A 157 -10.77 2.08 2.84
N ALA A 158 -9.74 1.63 2.15
CA ALA A 158 -8.59 0.96 2.73
C ALA A 158 -7.84 1.83 3.75
N LEU A 159 -7.76 3.15 3.50
CA LEU A 159 -6.97 4.07 4.31
C LEU A 159 -7.77 4.76 5.42
N ILE A 160 -9.08 4.96 5.26
CA ILE A 160 -9.92 5.63 6.28
C ILE A 160 -10.53 4.67 7.31
N THR A 161 -10.39 3.35 7.13
CA THR A 161 -10.94 2.35 8.05
C THR A 161 -9.84 1.51 8.68
N ASP A 162 -9.92 1.23 9.99
CA ASP A 162 -9.04 0.27 10.69
C ASP A 162 -9.37 -1.14 10.24
N LEU A 163 -8.93 -1.47 9.04
CA LEU A 163 -9.03 -2.82 8.54
C LEU A 163 -7.78 -3.54 9.00
N ARG A 164 -7.78 -3.96 10.27
CA ARG A 164 -6.86 -4.98 10.80
C ARG A 164 -6.93 -6.31 10.05
N ASP A 165 -7.79 -6.40 9.04
CA ASP A 165 -7.69 -7.35 7.93
C ASP A 165 -8.67 -6.96 6.79
N PRO A 166 -8.24 -6.23 5.75
CA PRO A 166 -9.12 -5.85 4.64
C PRO A 166 -9.58 -7.08 3.86
N VAL A 167 -8.74 -8.11 3.75
CA VAL A 167 -9.01 -9.32 2.97
C VAL A 167 -9.90 -10.27 3.75
N THR A 168 -9.63 -10.53 5.03
CA THR A 168 -10.48 -11.41 5.85
C THR A 168 -11.84 -10.77 6.16
N ARG A 169 -11.95 -9.43 6.27
CA ARG A 169 -13.28 -8.78 6.31
C ARG A 169 -13.92 -8.60 4.94
N TRP A 170 -13.20 -8.41 3.83
CA TRP A 170 -13.79 -8.47 2.49
C TRP A 170 -14.36 -9.87 2.20
N LEU A 171 -13.63 -10.93 2.57
CA LEU A 171 -14.08 -12.33 2.50
C LEU A 171 -15.21 -12.65 3.50
N ALA A 172 -15.22 -12.05 4.70
CA ALA A 172 -16.28 -12.27 5.69
C ALA A 172 -17.51 -11.36 5.50
N SER A 173 -17.40 -10.24 4.78
CA SER A 173 -18.50 -9.29 4.52
C SER A 173 -19.20 -9.49 3.17
N THR A 174 -18.70 -10.39 2.32
CA THR A 174 -19.31 -10.76 1.01
C THR A 174 -20.49 -11.72 1.10
N GLY A 175 -21.19 -11.74 2.24
CA GLY A 175 -22.62 -12.00 2.20
C GLY A 175 -23.37 -10.85 1.50
N ASN A 176 -23.21 -10.69 0.15
CA ASN A 176 -24.04 -9.93 -0.82
C ASN A 176 -23.29 -9.81 -2.18
N SER A 177 -23.68 -10.53 -3.24
CA SER A 177 -24.80 -10.30 -4.20
C SER A 177 -24.47 -9.60 -5.54
N TRP A 178 -23.21 -9.26 -5.86
CA TRP A 178 -22.88 -8.62 -7.16
C TRP A 178 -21.74 -9.25 -7.98
N LEU A 179 -21.05 -10.27 -7.47
CA LEU A 179 -20.09 -11.07 -8.24
C LEU A 179 -20.73 -12.38 -8.71
N PRO A 180 -20.45 -12.84 -9.95
CA PRO A 180 -20.94 -14.13 -10.39
C PRO A 180 -20.32 -15.25 -9.51
N PRO A 181 -21.11 -16.27 -9.09
CA PRO A 181 -20.75 -17.25 -8.05
C PRO A 181 -19.44 -18.03 -8.25
N ASN A 182 -18.91 -18.04 -9.47
CA ASN A 182 -17.74 -18.79 -9.91
C ASN A 182 -16.39 -18.11 -9.62
N VAL A 183 -16.37 -16.84 -9.21
CA VAL A 183 -15.12 -16.12 -8.89
C VAL A 183 -14.76 -16.24 -7.40
N VAL A 184 -15.78 -16.29 -6.52
CA VAL A 184 -15.61 -16.32 -5.06
C VAL A 184 -15.06 -17.66 -4.56
N GLY A 185 -15.50 -18.78 -5.16
CA GLY A 185 -14.99 -20.10 -4.80
C GLY A 185 -13.52 -20.32 -5.18
N ALA A 186 -13.13 -19.90 -6.39
CA ALA A 186 -11.80 -20.18 -6.93
C ALA A 186 -10.65 -19.42 -6.23
N GLY A 187 -10.93 -18.22 -5.70
CA GLY A 187 -9.94 -17.42 -4.97
C GLY A 187 -9.69 -17.95 -3.56
N LEU A 188 -10.76 -18.31 -2.83
CA LEU A 188 -10.67 -18.80 -1.46
C LEU A 188 -10.01 -20.18 -1.38
N ASP A 189 -10.36 -21.07 -2.30
CA ASP A 189 -9.82 -22.44 -2.35
C ASP A 189 -8.32 -22.43 -2.72
N ARG A 190 -7.89 -21.54 -3.61
CA ARG A 190 -6.45 -21.33 -3.88
C ARG A 190 -5.67 -20.78 -2.70
N LEU A 191 -6.25 -19.85 -1.95
CA LEU A 191 -5.62 -19.24 -0.77
C LEU A 191 -5.56 -20.21 0.43
N LEU A 192 -6.53 -21.11 0.55
CA LEU A 192 -6.63 -22.09 1.64
C LEU A 192 -6.08 -23.48 1.28
N GLY A 193 -5.58 -23.66 0.05
CA GLY A 193 -5.08 -24.95 -0.45
C GLY A 193 -6.15 -26.04 -0.51
N ARG A 194 -7.39 -25.68 -0.86
CA ARG A 194 -8.54 -26.60 -1.00
C ARG A 194 -8.97 -26.75 -2.46
#